data_AF-A0A1E4Y8A0-F1
#
_entry.id   AF-A0A1E4Y8A0-F1
#
_cell.length_a   1.000
_cell.length_b   1.000
_cell.length_c   1.000
_cell.angle_alpha   90.00
_cell.angle_beta   90.00
_cell.angle_gamma   90.00
#
_symmetry.space_group_name_H-M   'P 1'
#
loop_
_entity.id
_entity.type
_entity.pdbx_description
1 polymer ?
#
loop_
_entity_poly.entity_id
_entity_poly.type
_entity_poly.pdbx_seq_one_letter_code
_entity_poly.pdbx_strand_id
1 'polypeptide(L)'
;MPIEGTHFRRQVPIGRYFADFVCHQIGLIIELDGSQHAEDAARRYDAARTAFLESEGYHVVRFWNAEVMDEIEAVLDTIFAIVQQRQILLAEADRFHPTPARRADPLSQGEGEEP
;
A
#
# COMPACT_ATOMS: atom_id res chain seq x y z
N MET A 1 -4.12 -11.63 11.52
CA MET A 1 -2.80 -11.76 12.19
C MET A 1 -1.88 -10.71 11.58
N PRO A 2 -1.15 -9.89 12.37
CA PRO A 2 -0.18 -8.98 11.79
C PRO A 2 0.91 -9.78 11.08
N ILE A 3 1.17 -9.48 9.81
CA ILE A 3 2.26 -10.08 9.03
C ILE A 3 3.52 -9.28 9.33
N GLU A 4 4.59 -9.94 9.76
CA GLU A 4 5.85 -9.29 10.09
C GLU A 4 6.39 -8.47 8.91
N GLY A 5 6.94 -7.29 9.19
CA GLY A 5 7.39 -6.37 8.14
C GLY A 5 6.25 -5.72 7.34
N THR A 6 5.02 -5.74 7.85
CA THR A 6 3.90 -4.98 7.29
C THR A 6 3.24 -4.09 8.33
N HIS A 7 2.80 -2.91 7.89
CA HIS A 7 1.98 -2.01 8.68
C HIS A 7 0.97 -1.33 7.76
N PHE A 8 -0.27 -1.84 7.77
CA PHE A 8 -1.36 -1.31 6.97
C PHE A 8 -2.01 -0.12 7.67
N ARG A 9 -2.08 1.01 6.95
CA ARG A 9 -2.83 2.20 7.32
C ARG A 9 -4.14 2.22 6.53
N ARG A 10 -5.20 2.75 7.13
CA ARG A 10 -6.52 2.86 6.49
C ARG A 10 -6.76 4.28 5.97
N GLN A 11 -7.48 4.40 4.86
CA GLN A 11 -7.94 5.66 4.26
C GLN A 11 -6.82 6.71 4.14
N VAL A 12 -5.77 6.35 3.40
CA VAL A 12 -4.56 7.15 3.29
C VAL A 12 -4.63 8.07 2.06
N PRO A 13 -4.39 9.38 2.20
CA PRO A 13 -4.25 10.26 1.05
C PRO A 13 -2.91 10.01 0.34
N ILE A 14 -2.96 9.79 -0.97
CA ILE A 14 -1.80 9.70 -1.86
C ILE A 14 -2.07 10.62 -3.05
N GLY A 15 -1.36 11.75 -3.08
CA GLY A 15 -1.64 12.83 -4.02
C GLY A 15 -3.10 13.28 -3.91
N ARG A 16 -3.83 13.21 -5.02
CA ARG A 16 -5.26 13.59 -5.10
C ARG A 16 -6.24 12.46 -4.76
N TYR A 17 -5.76 11.26 -4.46
CA TYR A 17 -6.59 10.08 -4.25
C TYR A 17 -6.51 9.59 -2.80
N PHE A 18 -7.52 8.83 -2.39
CA PHE A 18 -7.54 8.13 -1.10
C PHE A 18 -7.52 6.63 -1.38
N ALA A 19 -6.58 5.93 -0.76
CA ALA A 19 -6.47 4.48 -0.79
C ALA A 19 -7.09 3.87 0.48
N ASP A 20 -7.86 2.79 0.34
CA ASP A 20 -8.57 2.17 1.48
C ASP A 20 -7.61 1.58 2.50
N PHE A 21 -6.59 0.85 2.02
CA PHE A 21 -5.52 0.30 2.85
C PHE A 21 -4.16 0.45 2.15
N VAL A 22 -3.13 0.84 2.90
CA VAL A 22 -1.78 1.04 2.38
C VAL A 22 -0.73 0.48 3.32
N CYS A 23 0.20 -0.31 2.79
CA CYS A 23 1.44 -0.66 3.46
C CYS A 23 2.62 0.00 2.73
N HIS A 24 3.10 1.13 3.26
CA HIS A 24 4.19 1.89 2.65
C HIS A 24 5.51 1.11 2.61
N GLN A 25 5.76 0.26 3.60
CA GLN A 25 7.01 -0.52 3.70
C GLN A 25 7.21 -1.45 2.49
N ILE A 26 6.13 -2.01 1.95
CA ILE A 26 6.18 -2.91 0.80
C ILE A 26 5.61 -2.29 -0.49
N GLY A 27 5.24 -1.01 -0.43
CA GLY A 27 4.56 -0.31 -1.52
C GLY A 27 3.34 -1.07 -2.01
N LEU A 28 2.40 -1.42 -1.13
CA LEU A 28 1.17 -2.13 -1.47
C LEU A 28 -0.06 -1.30 -1.10
N ILE A 29 -1.01 -1.21 -2.02
CA ILE A 29 -2.34 -0.62 -1.83
C ILE A 29 -3.37 -1.73 -2.06
N ILE A 30 -4.33 -1.82 -1.14
CA ILE A 30 -5.50 -2.70 -1.26
C ILE A 30 -6.74 -1.83 -1.30
N GLU A 31 -7.61 -2.08 -2.28
CA GLU A 31 -8.84 -1.32 -2.49
C GLU A 31 -10.06 -2.21 -2.52
N LEU A 32 -11.15 -1.68 -2.00
CA LEU A 32 -12.43 -2.37 -1.93
C LEU A 32 -13.41 -1.70 -2.89
N ASP A 33 -13.90 -2.44 -3.88
CA ASP A 33 -14.81 -1.91 -4.90
C ASP A 33 -16.24 -2.44 -4.72
N GLY A 34 -17.21 -1.51 -4.71
CA GLY A 34 -18.64 -1.83 -4.68
C GLY A 34 -19.33 -1.76 -6.04
N SER A 35 -18.65 -1.33 -7.11
CA SER A 35 -19.28 -0.94 -8.37
C SER A 35 -19.11 -2.00 -9.47
N GLN A 36 -19.97 -3.02 -9.50
CA GLN A 36 -19.98 -4.04 -10.57
C GLN A 36 -20.40 -3.51 -11.95
N HIS A 37 -20.86 -2.25 -12.02
CA HIS A 37 -21.35 -1.60 -13.23
C HIS A 37 -20.66 -0.25 -13.43
N ALA A 38 -19.42 -0.28 -13.89
CA ALA A 38 -18.69 0.95 -14.24
C ALA A 38 -18.95 1.33 -15.70
N GLU A 39 -19.63 2.45 -15.91
CA GLU A 39 -19.72 3.13 -17.21
C GLU A 39 -18.32 3.53 -17.72
N ASP A 40 -18.16 3.78 -19.03
CA ASP A 40 -16.88 4.08 -19.67
C ASP A 40 -16.08 5.22 -19.01
N ALA A 41 -16.77 6.23 -18.48
CA ALA A 41 -16.15 7.34 -17.76
C ALA A 41 -15.52 6.89 -16.43
N ALA A 42 -16.20 6.01 -15.67
CA ALA A 42 -15.69 5.47 -14.42
C ALA A 42 -14.46 4.58 -14.67
N ARG A 43 -14.46 3.77 -15.72
CA ARG A 43 -13.29 2.95 -16.11
C ARG A 43 -12.06 3.79 -16.43
N ARG A 44 -12.23 4.89 -17.17
CA ARG A 44 -11.12 5.80 -17.50
C ARG A 44 -10.58 6.51 -16.26
N TYR A 45 -11.47 6.94 -15.37
CA TYR A 45 -11.07 7.56 -14.11
C TYR A 45 -10.27 6.57 -13.23
N ASP A 46 -10.74 5.33 -13.12
CA ASP A 46 -10.06 4.28 -12.36
C ASP A 46 -8.69 3.95 -12.95
N ALA A 47 -8.58 3.80 -14.28
CA ALA A 47 -7.30 3.58 -14.95
C ALA A 47 -6.30 4.72 -14.70
N ALA A 48 -6.74 5.98 -14.77
CA ALA A 48 -5.87 7.13 -14.49
C ALA A 48 -5.45 7.18 -13.02
N ARG A 49 -6.32 6.73 -12.12
CA ARG A 49 -6.03 6.64 -10.69
C ARG A 49 -5.01 5.55 -10.40
N THR A 50 -5.19 4.35 -10.92
CA THR A 50 -4.25 3.23 -10.77
C THR A 50 -2.88 3.59 -11.33
N ALA A 51 -2.83 4.15 -12.55
CA ALA A 51 -1.56 4.57 -13.16
C ALA A 51 -0.82 5.62 -12.30
N PHE A 52 -1.54 6.57 -11.70
CA PHE A 52 -0.93 7.54 -10.78
C PHE A 52 -0.35 6.84 -9.53
N LEU A 53 -1.12 5.98 -8.87
CA LEU A 53 -0.66 5.29 -7.67
C LEU A 53 0.52 4.36 -7.95
N GLU A 54 0.52 3.69 -9.10
CA GLU A 54 1.65 2.86 -9.54
C GLU A 54 2.90 3.70 -9.82
N SER A 55 2.74 4.90 -10.40
CA SER A 55 3.85 5.81 -10.62
C SER A 55 4.49 6.32 -9.32
N GLU A 56 3.74 6.34 -8.22
CA GLU A 56 4.24 6.64 -6.88
C GLU A 56 4.93 5.42 -6.20
N GLY A 57 5.10 4.31 -6.93
CA GLY A 57 5.83 3.12 -6.49
C GLY A 57 4.97 2.07 -5.78
N TYR A 58 3.64 2.19 -5.85
CA TYR A 58 2.73 1.23 -5.22
C TYR A 58 2.29 0.14 -6.20
N HIS A 59 2.18 -1.09 -5.71
CA HIS A 59 1.38 -2.12 -6.34
C HIS A 59 -0.07 -1.99 -5.85
N VAL A 60 -1.03 -1.84 -6.76
CA VAL A 60 -2.45 -1.67 -6.42
C VAL A 60 -3.18 -2.97 -6.70
N VAL A 61 -3.89 -3.50 -5.69
CA VAL A 61 -4.79 -4.64 -5.85
C VAL A 61 -6.20 -4.29 -5.38
N ARG A 62 -7.20 -4.74 -6.12
CA ARG A 62 -8.61 -4.44 -5.89
C ARG A 62 -9.38 -5.73 -5.64
N PHE A 63 -10.21 -5.73 -4.61
CA PHE A 63 -11.15 -6.80 -4.31
C PHE A 63 -12.58 -6.28 -4.41
N TRP A 64 -13.48 -7.11 -4.91
CA TRP A 64 -14.89 -6.78 -4.89
C TRP A 64 -15.43 -6.89 -3.46
N ASN A 65 -16.30 -5.96 -3.06
CA ASN A 65 -16.96 -6.02 -1.76
C ASN A 65 -17.67 -7.37 -1.55
N ALA A 66 -18.27 -7.93 -2.60
CA ALA A 66 -18.90 -9.25 -2.54
C ALA A 66 -17.88 -10.36 -2.19
N GLU A 67 -16.72 -10.39 -2.86
CA GLU A 67 -15.65 -11.37 -2.55
C GLU A 67 -15.16 -11.24 -1.11
N VAL A 68 -15.00 -10.01 -0.61
CA VAL A 68 -14.58 -9.78 0.78
C VAL A 68 -15.62 -10.27 1.78
N MET A 69 -16.91 -10.12 1.46
CA MET A 69 -18.00 -10.51 2.35
C MET A 69 -18.26 -12.02 2.32
N ASP A 70 -18.14 -12.65 1.15
CA ASP A 70 -18.53 -14.04 0.93
C ASP A 70 -17.33 -15.01 1.02
N GLU A 71 -16.13 -14.54 0.69
CA GLU A 71 -14.91 -15.37 0.52
C GLU A 71 -13.69 -14.76 1.24
N ILE A 72 -13.90 -14.22 2.45
CA ILE A 72 -12.85 -13.51 3.20
C ILE A 72 -11.55 -14.31 3.37
N GLU A 73 -11.63 -15.63 3.56
CA GLU A 73 -10.45 -16.49 3.70
C GLU A 73 -9.61 -16.49 2.41
N ALA A 74 -10.25 -16.64 1.25
CA ALA A 74 -9.55 -16.62 -0.04
C ALA A 74 -8.93 -15.24 -0.35
N VAL A 75 -9.63 -14.15 0.03
CA VAL A 75 -9.09 -12.79 -0.08
C VAL A 75 -7.85 -12.63 0.80
N LEU A 76 -7.89 -13.09 2.05
CA LEU A 76 -6.75 -13.02 2.96
C LEU A 76 -5.56 -13.85 2.48
N ASP A 77 -5.79 -15.06 1.95
CA ASP A 77 -4.74 -15.90 1.36
C ASP A 77 -4.08 -15.21 0.16
N THR A 78 -4.88 -14.56 -0.69
CA THR A 78 -4.40 -13.79 -1.83
C THR A 78 -3.54 -12.61 -1.36
N ILE A 79 -4.01 -11.84 -0.38
CA ILE A 79 -3.25 -10.73 0.21
C ILE A 79 -1.93 -11.24 0.80
N PHE A 80 -1.97 -12.36 1.51
CA PHE A 80 -0.76 -12.97 2.09
C PHE A 80 0.26 -13.34 1.01
N ALA A 81 -0.17 -14.00 -0.06
CA ALA A 81 0.70 -14.35 -1.18
C ALA A 81 1.34 -13.12 -1.83
N ILE A 82 0.57 -12.04 -2.04
CA ILE A 82 1.08 -10.78 -2.58
C ILE A 82 2.11 -10.15 -1.63
N VAL A 83 1.82 -10.10 -0.33
CA VAL A 83 2.74 -9.57 0.68
C VAL A 83 4.08 -10.30 0.63
N GLN A 84 4.06 -11.64 0.63
CA GLN A 84 5.27 -12.45 0.56
C GLN A 84 6.06 -12.18 -0.72
N GLN A 85 5.38 -12.12 -1.87
CA GLN A 85 6.01 -11.80 -3.15
C GLN A 85 6.67 -10.42 -3.14
N ARG A 86 5.99 -9.40 -2.59
CA ARG A 86 6.52 -8.03 -2.50
C ARG A 86 7.75 -7.96 -1.61
N GLN A 87 7.74 -8.65 -0.47
CA GLN A 87 8.91 -8.71 0.43
C GLN A 87 10.11 -9.35 -0.26
N ILE A 88 9.91 -10.44 -1.02
CA ILE A 88 10.98 -11.08 -1.80
C ILE A 88 11.57 -10.11 -2.83
N LEU A 89 10.72 -9.46 -3.64
CA LEU A 89 11.15 -8.52 -4.67
C LEU A 89 11.92 -7.33 -4.10
N LEU A 90 11.50 -6.80 -2.95
CA LEU A 90 12.18 -5.69 -2.29
C LEU A 90 13.52 -6.12 -1.68
N ALA A 91 13.57 -7.31 -1.07
CA ALA A 91 14.83 -7.86 -0.57
C ALA A 91 15.81 -8.15 -1.72
N GLU A 92 15.33 -8.56 -2.89
CA GLU A 92 16.14 -8.70 -4.10
C GLU A 92 16.65 -7.35 -4.60
N ALA A 93 15.77 -6.36 -4.74
CA ALA A 93 16.14 -5.03 -5.20
C ALA A 93 17.22 -4.39 -4.31
N ASP A 94 17.09 -4.50 -2.99
CA ASP A 94 18.06 -3.96 -2.03
C ASP A 94 19.42 -4.69 -2.08
N ARG A 95 19.43 -6.00 -2.38
CA ARG A 95 20.68 -6.75 -2.59
C ARG A 95 21.49 -6.24 -3.79
N PHE A 96 20.83 -5.81 -4.86
CA PHE A 96 21.49 -5.34 -6.08
C PHE A 96 21.73 -3.83 -6.09
N HIS A 97 20.89 -3.07 -5.38
CA HIS A 97 20.98 -1.63 -5.25
C HIS A 97 20.69 -1.24 -3.79
N PRO A 98 21.68 -1.35 -2.89
CA PRO A 98 21.49 -0.94 -1.51
C PRO A 98 21.13 0.53 -1.50
N THR A 99 19.96 0.85 -0.97
CA THR A 99 19.55 2.25 -0.83
C THR A 99 20.56 2.90 0.12
N PRO A 100 21.24 4.02 -0.26
CA PRO A 100 22.08 4.70 0.71
C PRO A 100 21.20 5.05 1.90
N ALA A 101 21.63 4.63 3.10
CA ALA A 101 20.86 4.81 4.32
C ALA A 101 20.30 6.23 4.35
N ARG A 102 18.96 6.35 4.36
CA ARG A 102 18.31 7.64 4.62
C ARG A 102 18.96 8.16 5.90
N ARG A 103 19.64 9.31 5.79
CA ARG A 103 20.20 10.01 6.96
C ARG A 103 19.11 9.98 8.02
N ALA A 104 19.43 9.39 9.16
CA ALA A 104 18.55 9.39 10.32
C ALA A 104 17.99 10.81 10.46
N ASP A 105 16.66 10.91 10.57
CA ASP A 105 16.05 12.16 11.03
C ASP A 105 16.85 12.61 12.26
N PRO A 106 17.34 13.86 12.29
CA PRO A 106 18.11 14.31 13.42
C PRO A 106 17.25 14.13 14.67
N LEU A 107 17.76 13.31 15.60
CA LEU A 107 17.27 13.25 16.96
C LEU A 107 17.17 14.69 17.47
N SER A 108 15.95 15.14 17.74
CA SER A 108 15.68 16.37 18.47
C SER A 108 16.34 16.24 19.85
N GLN A 109 17.53 16.83 20.02
CA GLN A 109 18.18 17.06 21.31
C GLN A 109 18.34 18.56 21.57
N GLY A 110 18.08 18.94 22.82
CA GLY A 110 18.24 20.27 23.43
C GLY A 110 16.92 20.75 24.05
N GLU A 111 16.57 20.44 25.31
CA GLU A 111 17.14 20.84 26.62
C GLU A 111 17.13 22.36 26.89
N GLY A 112 16.65 22.73 28.09
CA GLY A 112 16.60 24.09 28.67
C GLY A 112 15.31 24.28 29.48
N GLU A 113 15.19 23.73 30.69
CA GLU A 113 15.57 24.32 31.99
C GLU A 113 14.65 25.51 32.39
N GLU A 114 13.99 25.34 33.54
CA GLU A 114 13.08 26.30 34.18
C GLU A 114 13.75 27.66 34.51
N PRO A 115 12.92 28.68 34.78
CA PRO A 115 12.88 29.15 36.18
C PRO A 115 11.47 29.39 36.73
#